data_AF-A0A8T5N1C5-F1
#
_entry.id   AF-A0A8T5N1C5-F1
#
_cell.length_a   1.000
_cell.length_b   1.000
_cell.length_c   1.000
_cell.angle_alpha   90.00
_cell.angle_beta   90.00
_cell.angle_gamma   90.00
#
_symmetry.space_group_name_H-M   'P 1'
#
loop_
_entity.id
_entity.type
_entity.pdbx_description
1 polymer ?
#
loop_
_entity_poly.entity_id
_entity_poly.type
_entity_poly.pdbx_seq_one_letter_code
_entity_poly.pdbx_strand_id
1 'polypeptide(L)'
;MEELFKKIINQKIIQGGMGVGVSNYILARIVSALGELGVVSGVMLDAMMIRRLQNGDLTGEIRHALEQFPNQNIADWIIDKYFIKNGKPLSQKYLNCPFPKFDVNSEKILTLKSKNLEKLIVAANFVEVYLAKQGHNNPVGINYLHKIQWPIMPSIYGAMLAGVDVLLIGAGFPKEIPNVINSLSKKDK
;
A
#
# COMPACT_ATOMS: atom_id res chain seq x y z
N MET A 1 6.64 11.71 -18.68
CA MET A 1 6.73 12.53 -17.45
C MET A 1 5.94 13.83 -17.59
N GLU A 2 6.13 14.60 -18.66
CA GLU A 2 5.40 15.87 -18.88
C GLU A 2 3.87 15.69 -18.98
N GLU A 3 3.39 14.63 -19.65
CA GLU A 3 1.96 14.31 -19.73
C GLU A 3 1.36 13.98 -18.35
N LEU A 4 2.06 13.20 -17.53
CA LEU A 4 1.62 12.87 -16.17
C LEU A 4 1.55 14.12 -15.30
N PHE A 5 2.57 14.97 -15.36
CA PHE A 5 2.59 16.23 -14.63
C PHE A 5 1.41 17.13 -15.04
N LYS A 6 1.14 17.27 -16.35
CA LYS A 6 -0.05 17.99 -16.86
C LYS A 6 -1.35 17.40 -16.34
N LYS A 7 -1.47 16.06 -16.33
CA LYS A 7 -2.65 15.38 -15.77
C LYS A 7 -2.82 15.68 -14.28
N ILE A 8 -1.75 15.81 -13.49
CA ILE A 8 -1.83 16.07 -12.05
C ILE A 8 -2.14 17.55 -11.74
N ILE A 9 -1.48 18.50 -12.40
CA ILE A 9 -1.68 19.94 -12.09
C ILE A 9 -3.03 20.47 -12.56
N ASN A 10 -3.67 19.81 -13.53
CA ASN A 10 -4.99 20.20 -14.06
C ASN A 10 -6.15 19.62 -13.25
N GLN A 11 -5.88 18.86 -12.19
CA GLN A 11 -6.90 18.28 -11.33
C GLN A 11 -7.62 19.36 -10.53
N LYS A 12 -8.96 19.35 -10.57
CA LYS A 12 -9.77 20.31 -9.82
C LYS A 12 -10.05 19.80 -8.41
N ILE A 13 -10.09 18.48 -8.26
CA ILE A 13 -10.38 17.78 -7.02
C ILE A 13 -9.28 16.77 -6.74
N ILE A 14 -8.76 16.84 -5.51
CA ILE A 14 -7.93 15.81 -4.92
C ILE A 14 -8.73 15.20 -3.77
N GLN A 15 -9.19 13.96 -3.94
CA GLN A 15 -9.83 13.24 -2.85
C GLN A 15 -8.77 12.92 -1.79
N GLY A 16 -9.01 13.29 -0.53
CA GLY A 16 -8.01 13.11 0.53
C GLY A 16 -7.82 11.66 0.96
N GLY A 17 -6.58 11.17 1.02
CA GLY A 17 -6.24 9.78 1.42
C GLY A 17 -6.18 9.55 2.94
N MET A 18 -7.29 9.74 3.65
CA MET A 18 -7.34 9.68 5.13
C MET A 18 -8.10 8.46 5.65
N GLY A 19 -7.78 8.09 6.91
CA GLY A 19 -8.50 7.08 7.69
C GLY A 19 -8.15 5.63 7.34
N VAL A 20 -8.23 4.74 8.33
CA VAL A 20 -7.99 3.30 8.13
C VAL A 20 -9.19 2.70 7.39
N GLY A 21 -8.98 2.25 6.16
CA GLY A 21 -10.00 1.59 5.33
C GLY A 21 -11.09 2.52 4.76
N VAL A 22 -11.06 3.81 5.08
CA VAL A 22 -12.00 4.83 4.57
C VAL A 22 -11.66 5.16 3.12
N SER A 23 -10.47 5.71 2.89
CA SER A 23 -9.97 6.02 1.55
C SER A 23 -9.30 4.77 0.94
N ASN A 24 -10.10 3.74 0.68
CA ASN A 24 -9.63 2.48 0.10
C ASN A 24 -9.56 2.55 -1.44
N TYR A 25 -9.05 1.47 -2.05
CA TYR A 25 -8.88 1.37 -3.50
C TYR A 25 -10.17 1.58 -4.29
N ILE A 26 -11.35 1.24 -3.75
CA ILE A 26 -12.63 1.40 -4.46
C ILE A 26 -12.92 2.89 -4.64
N LEU A 27 -12.80 3.68 -3.56
CA LEU A 27 -13.02 5.13 -3.63
C LEU A 27 -11.98 5.78 -4.55
N ALA A 28 -10.70 5.46 -4.37
CA ALA A 28 -9.63 6.04 -5.19
C ALA A 28 -9.79 5.69 -6.67
N ARG A 29 -10.17 4.45 -7.00
CA ARG A 29 -10.47 4.00 -8.36
C ARG A 29 -11.63 4.76 -8.98
N ILE A 30 -12.74 4.95 -8.24
CA ILE A 30 -13.91 5.66 -8.74
C ILE A 30 -13.56 7.13 -9.03
N VAL A 31 -12.89 7.82 -8.08
CA VAL A 31 -12.49 9.22 -8.27
C VAL A 31 -11.56 9.35 -9.48
N SER A 32 -10.57 8.45 -9.59
CA SER A 32 -9.64 8.44 -10.72
C SER A 32 -10.34 8.13 -12.04
N ALA A 33 -11.26 7.18 -12.07
CA ALA A 33 -12.07 6.87 -13.27
C ALA A 33 -12.93 8.06 -13.72
N LEU A 34 -13.38 8.92 -12.80
CA LEU A 34 -14.11 10.16 -13.10
C LEU A 34 -13.21 11.30 -13.57
N GLY A 35 -11.89 11.10 -13.64
CA GLY A 35 -10.93 12.05 -14.18
C GLY A 35 -10.27 12.95 -13.15
N GLU A 36 -10.66 12.85 -11.86
CA GLU A 36 -10.09 13.59 -10.75
C GLU A 36 -8.95 12.77 -10.08
N LEU A 37 -8.17 13.34 -9.14
CA LEU A 37 -7.12 12.56 -8.46
C LEU A 37 -7.69 11.75 -7.29
N GLY A 38 -7.83 10.44 -7.47
CA GLY A 38 -8.13 9.51 -6.40
C GLY A 38 -6.91 9.16 -5.56
N VAL A 39 -7.06 9.12 -4.23
CA VAL A 39 -5.94 8.90 -3.31
C VAL A 39 -6.30 7.82 -2.28
N VAL A 40 -5.49 6.77 -2.27
CA VAL A 40 -5.53 5.71 -1.26
C VAL A 40 -4.94 6.19 0.07
N SER A 41 -5.50 5.78 1.21
CA SER A 41 -4.84 5.94 2.50
C SER A 41 -3.87 4.78 2.76
N GLY A 42 -2.59 5.09 2.96
CA GLY A 42 -1.55 4.11 3.28
C GLY A 42 -1.56 3.62 4.72
N VAL A 43 -2.56 3.99 5.53
CA VAL A 43 -2.58 3.67 6.97
C VAL A 43 -3.09 2.25 7.21
N MET A 44 -2.24 1.40 7.79
CA MET A 44 -2.57 0.02 8.19
C MET A 44 -3.10 -0.87 7.05
N LEU A 45 -2.60 -0.68 5.83
CA LEU A 45 -3.01 -1.49 4.68
C LEU A 45 -2.70 -2.98 4.86
N ASP A 46 -1.60 -3.32 5.54
CA ASP A 46 -1.26 -4.67 5.97
C ASP A 46 -2.38 -5.33 6.77
N ALA A 47 -2.89 -4.63 7.80
CA ALA A 47 -3.99 -5.10 8.62
C ALA A 47 -5.31 -5.18 7.84
N MET A 48 -5.56 -4.26 6.90
CA MET A 48 -6.76 -4.28 6.06
C MET A 48 -6.75 -5.45 5.07
N MET A 49 -5.63 -5.67 4.39
CA MET A 49 -5.47 -6.75 3.43
C MET A 49 -5.69 -8.12 4.10
N ILE A 50 -5.03 -8.39 5.23
CA ILE A 50 -5.22 -9.67 5.94
C ILE A 50 -6.66 -9.85 6.44
N ARG A 51 -7.37 -8.77 6.78
CA ARG A 51 -8.77 -8.86 7.22
C ARG A 51 -9.69 -9.22 6.05
N ARG A 52 -9.45 -8.63 4.87
CA ARG A 52 -10.19 -8.97 3.64
C ARG A 52 -9.97 -10.43 3.25
N LEU A 53 -8.73 -10.94 3.33
CA LEU A 53 -8.39 -12.35 3.09
C LEU A 53 -9.08 -13.29 4.10
N GLN A 54 -9.08 -12.94 5.38
CA GLN A 54 -9.75 -13.74 6.42
C GLN A 54 -11.28 -13.68 6.34
N ASN A 55 -11.84 -12.64 5.73
CA ASN A 55 -13.25 -12.56 5.37
C ASN A 55 -13.56 -13.29 4.05
N GLY A 56 -12.55 -13.99 3.51
CA GLY A 56 -12.69 -14.90 2.38
C GLY A 56 -12.58 -14.25 1.03
N ASP A 57 -12.19 -12.97 0.96
CA ASP A 57 -11.90 -12.28 -0.29
C ASP A 57 -12.97 -12.58 -1.36
N LEU A 58 -14.23 -12.26 -1.02
CA LEU A 58 -15.41 -12.76 -1.75
C LEU A 58 -15.42 -12.35 -3.24
N THR A 59 -14.83 -11.20 -3.58
CA THR A 59 -14.67 -10.75 -4.97
C THR A 59 -13.46 -11.39 -5.66
N GLY A 60 -12.52 -11.95 -4.91
CA GLY A 60 -11.25 -12.47 -5.40
C GLY A 60 -10.23 -11.39 -5.76
N GLU A 61 -10.58 -10.10 -5.62
CA GLU A 61 -9.72 -8.98 -6.05
C GLU A 61 -8.40 -8.95 -5.28
N ILE A 62 -8.37 -9.30 -3.99
CA ILE A 62 -7.13 -9.27 -3.21
C ILE A 62 -6.19 -10.37 -3.67
N ARG A 63 -6.68 -11.61 -3.82
CA ARG A 63 -5.86 -12.71 -4.34
C ARG A 63 -5.39 -12.45 -5.76
N HIS A 64 -6.27 -11.92 -6.62
CA HIS A 64 -5.89 -11.57 -7.99
C HIS A 64 -4.80 -10.48 -8.03
N ALA A 65 -4.86 -9.46 -7.18
CA ALA A 65 -3.79 -8.48 -7.07
C ALA A 65 -2.48 -9.11 -6.56
N LEU A 66 -2.54 -10.06 -5.61
CA LEU A 66 -1.37 -10.78 -5.13
C LEU A 66 -0.73 -11.68 -6.22
N GLU A 67 -1.51 -12.25 -7.14
CA GLU A 67 -0.99 -12.97 -8.32
C GLU A 67 -0.11 -12.07 -9.21
N GLN A 68 -0.37 -10.75 -9.22
CA GLN A 68 0.43 -9.78 -9.98
C GLN A 68 1.62 -9.22 -9.18
N PHE A 69 1.75 -9.57 -7.91
CA PHE A 69 2.83 -9.08 -7.07
C PHE A 69 4.19 -9.65 -7.53
N PRO A 70 5.26 -8.84 -7.71
CA PRO A 70 6.51 -9.33 -8.31
C PRO A 70 7.20 -10.50 -7.57
N ASN A 71 6.97 -10.66 -6.27
CA ASN A 71 7.56 -11.74 -5.48
C ASN A 71 6.49 -12.74 -5.04
N GLN A 72 6.30 -13.80 -5.84
CA GLN A 72 5.27 -14.81 -5.62
C GLN A 72 5.47 -15.59 -4.31
N ASN A 73 6.71 -15.83 -3.87
CA ASN A 73 6.96 -16.48 -2.58
C ASN A 73 6.36 -15.71 -1.38
N ILE A 74 6.29 -14.38 -1.48
CA ILE A 74 5.63 -13.54 -0.47
C ILE A 74 4.11 -13.62 -0.61
N ALA A 75 3.60 -13.56 -1.85
CA ALA A 75 2.17 -13.65 -2.14
C ALA A 75 1.58 -14.98 -1.63
N ASP A 76 2.22 -16.11 -1.99
CA ASP A 76 1.83 -17.45 -1.58
C ASP A 76 1.81 -17.58 -0.05
N TRP A 77 2.89 -17.13 0.61
CA TRP A 77 2.95 -17.12 2.08
C TRP A 77 1.81 -16.31 2.73
N ILE A 78 1.43 -15.16 2.15
CA ILE A 78 0.33 -14.34 2.65
C ILE A 78 -1.00 -15.08 2.49
N ILE A 79 -1.24 -15.67 1.32
CA ILE A 79 -2.47 -16.42 1.02
C ILE A 79 -2.58 -17.62 1.95
N ASP A 80 -1.55 -18.47 1.99
CA ASP A 80 -1.52 -19.67 2.83
C ASP A 80 -1.78 -19.37 4.30
N LYS A 81 -1.29 -18.22 4.79
CA LYS A 81 -1.39 -17.86 6.19
C LYS A 81 -2.71 -17.19 6.57
N TYR A 82 -3.28 -16.36 5.71
CA TYR A 82 -4.38 -15.45 6.08
C TYR A 82 -5.68 -15.67 5.30
N PHE A 83 -5.65 -16.37 4.16
CA PHE A 83 -6.88 -16.62 3.41
C PHE A 83 -7.73 -17.70 4.07
N ILE A 84 -9.03 -17.42 4.23
CA ILE A 84 -10.00 -18.39 4.73
C ILE A 84 -11.10 -18.51 3.69
N LYS A 85 -11.17 -19.64 2.97
CA LYS A 85 -12.20 -19.87 1.96
C LYS A 85 -13.60 -19.64 2.56
N ASN A 86 -14.42 -18.82 1.91
CA ASN A 86 -15.76 -18.39 2.36
C ASN A 86 -15.78 -17.53 3.65
N GLY A 87 -14.61 -17.14 4.16
CA GLY A 87 -14.46 -16.26 5.31
C GLY A 87 -14.53 -16.99 6.65
N LYS A 88 -13.99 -16.34 7.68
CA LYS A 88 -14.05 -16.87 9.05
C LYS A 88 -15.50 -16.92 9.56
N PRO A 89 -15.84 -17.89 10.42
CA PRO A 89 -17.07 -17.84 11.22
C PRO A 89 -17.14 -16.57 12.08
N LEU A 90 -18.35 -16.10 12.38
CA LEU A 90 -18.56 -14.92 13.22
C LEU A 90 -17.95 -15.08 14.63
N SER A 91 -18.00 -16.28 15.19
CA SER A 91 -17.44 -16.62 16.51
C SER A 91 -15.91 -16.68 16.55
N GLN A 92 -15.24 -16.88 15.41
CA GLN A 92 -13.79 -16.97 15.34
C GLN A 92 -13.17 -15.57 15.41
N LYS A 93 -12.10 -15.39 16.19
CA LYS A 93 -11.32 -14.14 16.20
C LYS A 93 -10.45 -14.06 14.95
N TYR A 94 -10.18 -12.84 14.48
CA TYR A 94 -9.19 -12.62 13.43
C TYR A 94 -7.80 -13.02 13.92
N LEU A 95 -7.02 -13.66 13.05
CA LEU A 95 -5.57 -13.66 13.12
C LEU A 95 -5.09 -12.20 13.03
N ASN A 96 -4.26 -11.83 13.98
CA ASN A 96 -3.77 -10.46 14.11
C ASN A 96 -2.66 -10.17 13.09
N CYS A 97 -2.62 -8.91 12.64
CA CYS A 97 -1.43 -8.38 11.99
C CYS A 97 -0.29 -8.39 13.03
N PRO A 98 0.94 -8.83 12.68
CA PRO A 98 2.06 -8.77 13.59
C PRO A 98 2.30 -7.35 14.08
N PHE A 99 2.39 -7.16 15.40
CA PHE A 99 2.75 -5.86 15.97
C PHE A 99 4.23 -5.56 15.70
N PRO A 100 4.61 -4.31 15.38
CA PRO A 100 6.01 -3.96 15.13
C PRO A 100 6.86 -4.20 16.38
N LYS A 101 7.89 -5.03 16.21
CA LYS A 101 8.95 -5.23 17.20
C LYS A 101 10.25 -4.72 16.60
N PHE A 102 10.98 -3.92 17.37
CA PHE A 102 12.19 -3.26 16.92
C PHE A 102 13.42 -3.93 17.50
N ASP A 103 14.50 -3.89 16.73
CA ASP A 103 15.83 -4.26 17.15
C ASP A 103 16.82 -3.18 16.68
N VAL A 104 17.99 -3.15 17.31
CA VAL A 104 19.07 -2.24 16.93
C VAL A 104 20.14 -3.06 16.23
N ASN A 105 20.39 -2.75 14.95
CA ASN A 105 21.42 -3.46 14.19
C ASN A 105 22.85 -3.06 14.64
N SER A 106 23.86 -3.70 14.06
CA SER A 106 25.29 -3.41 14.33
C SER A 106 25.68 -1.95 14.08
N GLU A 107 24.94 -1.24 13.25
CA GLU A 107 25.14 0.17 12.88
C GLU A 107 24.33 1.13 13.77
N LYS A 108 23.71 0.64 14.84
CA LYS A 108 22.85 1.41 15.77
C LYS A 108 21.59 1.99 15.12
N ILE A 109 21.10 1.38 14.04
CA ILE A 109 19.88 1.76 13.35
C ILE A 109 18.72 0.92 13.88
N LEU A 110 17.60 1.58 14.18
CA LEU A 110 16.35 0.95 14.58
C LEU A 110 15.73 0.23 13.37
N THR A 111 15.60 -1.08 13.44
CA THR A 111 15.07 -1.91 12.35
C THR A 111 13.91 -2.78 12.83
N LEU A 112 13.04 -3.17 11.90
CA LEU A 112 12.01 -4.16 12.20
C LEU A 112 12.65 -5.53 12.41
N LYS A 113 12.40 -6.13 13.58
CA LYS A 113 12.84 -7.49 13.91
C LYS A 113 12.19 -8.54 13.00
N SER A 114 10.93 -8.31 12.63
CA SER A 114 10.16 -9.22 11.78
C SER A 114 10.25 -8.79 10.32
N LYS A 115 11.07 -9.49 9.53
CA LYS A 115 11.10 -9.34 8.07
C LYS A 115 9.77 -9.72 7.40
N ASN A 116 8.97 -10.56 8.03
CA ASN A 116 7.64 -10.91 7.53
C ASN A 116 6.65 -9.75 7.63
N LEU A 117 6.78 -8.87 8.64
CA LEU A 117 5.95 -7.66 8.71
C LEU A 117 6.30 -6.68 7.59
N GLU A 118 7.60 -6.48 7.33
CA GLU A 118 8.09 -5.65 6.23
C GLU A 118 7.56 -6.13 4.87
N LYS A 119 7.67 -7.44 4.59
CA LYS A 119 7.10 -8.08 3.40
C LYS A 119 5.58 -7.87 3.26
N LEU A 120 4.86 -8.02 4.37
CA LEU A 120 3.41 -7.83 4.40
C LEU A 120 3.01 -6.38 4.06
N ILE A 121 3.76 -5.40 4.58
CA ILE A 121 3.53 -3.98 4.30
C ILE A 121 3.77 -3.68 2.81
N VAL A 122 4.86 -4.18 2.24
CA VAL A 122 5.15 -4.01 0.80
C VAL A 122 4.00 -4.58 -0.04
N ALA A 123 3.60 -5.83 0.21
CA ALA A 123 2.53 -6.48 -0.54
C ALA A 123 1.19 -5.75 -0.40
N ALA A 124 0.85 -5.28 0.80
CA ALA A 124 -0.41 -4.58 1.03
C ALA A 124 -0.52 -3.24 0.31
N ASN A 125 0.57 -2.46 0.29
CA ASN A 125 0.61 -1.19 -0.45
C ASN A 125 0.56 -1.43 -1.97
N PHE A 126 1.24 -2.49 -2.45
CA PHE A 126 1.14 -2.90 -3.85
C PHE A 126 -0.31 -3.23 -4.22
N VAL A 127 -0.98 -4.10 -3.45
CA VAL A 127 -2.35 -4.55 -3.73
C VAL A 127 -3.32 -3.37 -3.79
N GLU A 128 -3.26 -2.48 -2.80
CA GLU A 128 -4.23 -1.37 -2.72
C GLU A 128 -4.06 -0.40 -3.92
N VAL A 129 -2.81 -0.09 -4.30
CA VAL A 129 -2.54 0.76 -5.48
C VAL A 129 -2.86 0.04 -6.79
N TYR A 130 -2.48 -1.23 -6.92
CA TYR A 130 -2.75 -2.04 -8.12
C TYR A 130 -4.24 -2.09 -8.43
N LEU A 131 -5.07 -2.34 -7.40
CA LEU A 131 -6.53 -2.35 -7.53
C LEU A 131 -7.10 -0.97 -7.81
N ALA A 132 -6.53 0.08 -7.20
CA ALA A 132 -6.97 1.45 -7.42
C ALA A 132 -6.74 1.92 -8.86
N LYS A 133 -5.79 1.34 -9.59
CA LYS A 133 -5.48 1.67 -11.00
C LYS A 133 -6.30 0.88 -12.02
N GLN A 134 -7.12 -0.08 -11.61
CA GLN A 134 -7.84 -0.95 -12.55
C GLN A 134 -8.97 -0.22 -13.29
N GLY A 135 -9.06 -0.45 -14.60
CA GLY A 135 -10.18 0.02 -15.44
C GLY A 135 -10.09 1.47 -15.91
N HIS A 136 -8.98 2.17 -15.69
CA HIS A 136 -8.76 3.54 -16.20
C HIS A 136 -7.27 3.85 -16.38
N ASN A 137 -6.96 4.94 -17.10
CA ASN A 137 -5.60 5.42 -17.36
C ASN A 137 -5.27 6.75 -16.63
N ASN A 138 -6.12 7.14 -15.68
CA ASN A 138 -5.94 8.37 -14.89
C ASN A 138 -5.00 8.15 -13.70
N PRO A 139 -4.33 9.21 -13.20
CA PRO A 139 -3.37 9.10 -12.11
C PRO A 139 -4.02 8.65 -10.80
N VAL A 140 -3.29 7.83 -10.03
CA VAL A 140 -3.68 7.41 -8.67
C VAL A 140 -2.61 7.85 -7.68
N GLY A 141 -3.06 8.45 -6.59
CA GLY A 141 -2.21 8.82 -5.46
C GLY A 141 -2.29 7.85 -4.29
N ILE A 142 -1.31 7.92 -3.40
CA ILE A 142 -1.37 7.34 -2.06
C ILE A 142 -0.88 8.36 -1.04
N ASN A 143 -1.50 8.36 0.14
CA ASN A 143 -1.17 9.26 1.24
C ASN A 143 -0.56 8.52 2.44
N TYR A 144 0.54 9.05 2.96
CA TYR A 144 1.22 8.56 4.18
C TYR A 144 1.34 9.63 5.26
N LEU A 145 1.62 9.19 6.50
CA LEU A 145 1.88 10.06 7.64
C LEU A 145 3.36 10.01 8.01
N HIS A 146 4.06 11.13 7.89
CA HIS A 146 5.48 11.23 8.23
C HIS A 146 5.75 10.94 9.71
N LYS A 147 4.79 11.22 10.59
CA LYS A 147 4.88 10.92 12.04
C LYS A 147 5.06 9.42 12.35
N ILE A 148 4.66 8.53 11.44
CA ILE A 148 4.84 7.08 11.60
C ILE A 148 5.91 6.63 10.59
N GLN A 149 7.18 6.68 11.00
CA GLN A 149 8.31 6.51 10.09
C GLN A 149 8.65 5.04 9.77
N TRP A 150 8.52 4.14 10.74
CA TRP A 150 8.98 2.75 10.58
C TRP A 150 8.38 1.96 9.40
N PRO A 151 7.12 2.16 8.96
CA PRO A 151 6.57 1.47 7.81
C PRO A 151 6.74 2.26 6.51
N ILE A 152 7.26 3.50 6.54
CA ILE A 152 7.19 4.42 5.40
C ILE A 152 7.96 3.88 4.20
N MET A 153 9.16 3.34 4.44
CA MET A 153 10.04 2.79 3.40
C MET A 153 9.42 1.58 2.70
N PRO A 154 9.02 0.49 3.40
CA PRO A 154 8.36 -0.63 2.75
C PRO A 154 7.02 -0.24 2.10
N SER A 155 6.30 0.74 2.67
CA SER A 155 5.02 1.20 2.08
C SER A 155 5.23 1.91 0.75
N ILE A 156 6.15 2.89 0.71
CA ILE A 156 6.53 3.60 -0.53
C ILE A 156 7.01 2.59 -1.57
N TYR A 157 7.88 1.65 -1.19
CA TYR A 157 8.37 0.64 -2.11
C TYR A 157 7.24 -0.21 -2.72
N GLY A 158 6.30 -0.69 -1.90
CA GLY A 158 5.14 -1.43 -2.38
C GLY A 158 4.25 -0.64 -3.34
N ALA A 159 3.98 0.63 -3.03
CA ALA A 159 3.22 1.52 -3.90
C ALA A 159 3.94 1.81 -5.22
N MET A 160 5.27 1.97 -5.19
CA MET A 160 6.10 2.14 -6.40
C MET A 160 6.08 0.89 -7.27
N LEU A 161 6.13 -0.31 -6.70
CA LEU A 161 6.02 -1.57 -7.45
C LEU A 161 4.69 -1.67 -8.22
N ALA A 162 3.60 -1.12 -7.66
CA ALA A 162 2.29 -1.04 -8.32
C ALA A 162 2.16 0.16 -9.29
N GLY A 163 3.21 0.96 -9.43
CA GLY A 163 3.23 2.11 -10.34
C GLY A 163 2.39 3.28 -9.85
N VAL A 164 2.40 3.59 -8.55
CA VAL A 164 1.73 4.80 -8.02
C VAL A 164 2.22 6.07 -8.74
N ASP A 165 1.30 7.00 -9.01
CA ASP A 165 1.61 8.22 -9.78
C ASP A 165 1.95 9.41 -8.87
N VAL A 166 1.33 9.48 -7.69
CA VAL A 166 1.49 10.59 -6.73
C VAL A 166 1.67 10.07 -5.31
N LEU A 167 2.71 10.56 -4.63
CA LEU A 167 2.94 10.31 -3.21
C LEU A 167 2.63 11.58 -2.43
N LEU A 168 1.58 11.52 -1.60
CA LEU A 168 1.23 12.57 -0.65
C LEU A 168 1.73 12.17 0.73
N ILE A 169 2.37 13.10 1.43
CA ILE A 169 2.88 12.84 2.77
C ILE A 169 2.56 14.02 3.67
N GLY A 170 1.70 13.76 4.65
CA GLY A 170 1.28 14.74 5.65
C GLY A 170 1.86 14.48 7.03
N ALA A 171 1.40 15.27 8.01
CA ALA A 171 1.72 15.11 9.44
C ALA A 171 3.24 15.09 9.75
N GLY A 172 4.01 15.94 9.08
CA GLY A 172 5.44 16.14 9.33
C GLY A 172 6.10 16.88 8.16
N PHE A 173 7.45 16.88 8.13
CA PHE A 173 8.23 17.57 7.11
C PHE A 173 9.23 16.62 6.43
N PRO A 174 8.75 15.87 5.41
CA PRO A 174 9.46 14.74 4.82
C PRO A 174 10.53 15.17 3.79
N LYS A 175 11.48 16.01 4.17
CA LYS A 175 12.54 16.54 3.28
C LYS A 175 13.41 15.43 2.66
N GLU A 176 13.54 14.31 3.35
CA GLU A 176 14.35 13.16 2.96
C GLU A 176 13.67 12.27 1.92
N ILE A 177 12.34 12.27 1.85
CA ILE A 177 11.59 11.30 1.06
C ILE A 177 11.82 11.44 -0.46
N PRO A 178 11.92 12.64 -1.05
CA PRO A 178 12.26 12.76 -2.48
C PRO A 178 13.59 12.07 -2.84
N ASN A 179 14.61 12.19 -1.97
CA ASN A 179 15.90 11.52 -2.19
C ASN A 179 15.76 10.00 -2.07
N VAL A 180 14.99 9.51 -1.10
CA VAL A 180 14.66 8.09 -0.97
C VAL A 180 14.01 7.54 -2.24
N ILE A 181 12.99 8.21 -2.77
CA ILE A 181 12.28 7.79 -3.98
C ILE A 181 13.24 7.75 -5.17
N ASN A 182 14.11 8.76 -5.29
CA ASN A 182 15.14 8.80 -6.33
C ASN A 182 16.14 7.65 -6.20
N SER A 183 16.51 7.25 -4.99
CA SER A 183 17.38 6.09 -4.77
C SER A 183 16.67 4.78 -5.12
N LEU A 184 15.41 4.62 -4.73
CA LEU A 184 14.61 3.42 -5.03
C LEU A 184 14.28 3.27 -6.53
N SER A 185 14.16 4.38 -7.27
CA SER A 185 13.83 4.38 -8.70
C SER A 185 15.04 4.10 -9.59
N LYS A 186 16.26 4.33 -9.08
CA LYS A 186 17.48 3.92 -9.75
C LYS A 186 17.59 2.40 -9.63
N LYS A 187 17.48 1.71 -10.76
CA LYS A 187 18.01 0.34 -10.86
C LYS A 187 19.52 0.45 -10.64
N ASP A 188 20.01 0.03 -9.49
CA ASP A 188 21.41 -0.32 -9.38
C ASP A 188 21.68 -1.38 -10.47
N LYS A 189 22.61 -1.04 -11.37
CA LYS A 189 23.13 -1.95 -12.40
C LYS A 189 24.01 -3.00 -11.76
#